data_AF-A0A962SD56-F1
#
_entry.id   AF-A0A962SD56-F1
#
_cell.length_a   1.000
_cell.length_b   1.000
_cell.length_c   1.000
_cell.angle_alpha   90.00
_cell.angle_beta   90.00
_cell.angle_gamma   90.00
#
_symmetry.space_group_name_H-M   'P 1'
#
loop_
_entity.id
_entity.type
_entity.pdbx_description
1 polymer ?
#
loop_
_entity_poly.entity_id
_entity_poly.type
_entity_poly.pdbx_seq_one_letter_code
_entity_poly.pdbx_strand_id
1 'polypeptide(L)' 'MTDKIMAVLALATMIASIVVVAAFVPDIDLIIVVALVSLMAIYDFWESLRSKPK' A
#
# COMPACT_ATOMS: atom_id res chain seq x y z
N MET A 1 12.18 16.07 -5.96
CA MET A 1 11.59 16.49 -4.66
C MET A 1 10.12 16.09 -4.62
N THR A 2 9.35 16.51 -5.62
CA THR A 2 7.94 16.15 -5.83
C THR A 2 7.72 14.64 -5.87
N ASP A 3 8.59 13.87 -6.52
CA ASP A 3 8.43 12.40 -6.60
C ASP A 3 8.50 11.71 -5.23
N LYS A 4 9.38 12.18 -4.33
CA LYS A 4 9.46 11.67 -2.96
C LYS A 4 8.21 12.03 -2.15
N ILE A 5 7.68 13.25 -2.34
CA ILE A 5 6.46 13.70 -1.66
C ILE A 5 5.26 12.90 -2.16
N MET A 6 5.15 12.68 -3.47
CA MET A 6 4.10 11.85 -4.08
C MET A 6 4.18 10.40 -3.63
N ALA A 7 5.37 9.83 -3.52
CA ALA A 7 5.56 8.47 -3.00
C ALA A 7 5.09 8.36 -1.54
N VAL A 8 5.45 9.32 -0.69
CA VAL A 8 5.03 9.33 0.73
C VAL A 8 3.51 9.54 0.86
N LEU A 9 2.93 10.44 0.06
CA LEU A 9 1.48 10.65 0.02
C LEU A 9 0.74 9.40 -0.43
N ALA A 10 1.18 8.75 -1.53
CA ALA A 10 0.58 7.52 -2.03
C ALA A 10 0.62 6.40 -0.96
N LEU A 11 1.76 6.24 -0.28
CA LEU A 11 1.91 5.28 0.83
C LEU A 11 0.97 5.60 1.99
N ALA A 12 0.89 6.87 2.40
CA ALA A 12 0.02 7.31 3.49
C ALA A 12 -1.47 7.08 3.15
N THR A 13 -1.90 7.41 1.93
CA THR A 13 -3.28 7.19 1.48
C THR A 13 -3.62 5.70 1.37
N MET A 14 -2.68 4.88 0.91
CA MET A 14 -2.85 3.42 0.85
C MET A 14 -3.02 2.82 2.24
N ILE A 15 -2.16 3.19 3.20
CA ILE A 15 -2.26 2.71 4.58
C ILE A 15 -3.58 3.19 5.21
N ALA A 16 -3.95 4.45 5.00
CA ALA A 16 -5.21 4.99 5.53
C ALA A 16 -6.44 4.26 4.98
N SER A 17 -6.48 3.91 3.69
CA SER A 17 -7.61 3.18 3.11
C SER A 17 -7.72 1.77 3.67
N ILE A 18 -6.59 1.07 3.82
CA ILE A 18 -6.54 -0.28 4.37
C ILE A 18 -7.03 -0.31 5.82
N VAL A 19 -6.58 0.64 6.64
CA VAL A 19 -6.98 0.74 8.05
C VAL A 19 -8.48 1.00 8.20
N VAL A 20 -9.06 1.89 7.38
CA VAL A 20 -10.50 2.16 7.40
C VAL A 20 -11.29 0.89 7.04
N VAL A 21 -10.89 0.20 5.98
CA VAL A 21 -11.58 -1.02 5.54
C VAL A 21 -11.48 -2.11 6.62
N ALA A 22 -10.29 -2.34 7.18
CA ALA A 22 -10.08 -3.34 8.23
C ALA A 22 -10.79 -3.02 9.55
N ALA A 23 -10.93 -1.74 9.90
CA ALA A 23 -11.58 -1.32 11.16
C ALA A 23 -13.11 -1.33 11.09
N PHE A 24 -13.69 -1.01 9.93
CA PHE A 24 -15.14 -0.84 9.78
C PHE A 24 -15.85 -2.03 9.14
N VAL A 25 -15.12 -2.98 8.55
CA VAL A 25 -15.70 -4.16 7.89
C VAL A 25 -14.93 -5.42 8.33
N PRO A 26 -15.22 -5.97 9.52
CA PRO A 26 -14.53 -7.14 10.05
C PRO A 26 -15.09 -8.44 9.45
N ASP A 27 -14.89 -8.64 8.15
CA ASP A 27 -15.17 -9.90 7.46
C ASP A 27 -13.86 -10.66 7.19
N ILE A 28 -13.85 -11.97 7.45
CA ILE A 28 -12.65 -12.82 7.29
C ILE A 28 -12.13 -12.75 5.85
N ASP A 29 -13.03 -12.81 4.89
CA ASP A 29 -12.75 -12.77 3.45
C ASP A 29 -12.02 -11.46 3.08
N LEU A 30 -12.43 -10.35 3.69
CA LEU A 30 -11.86 -9.04 3.45
C LEU A 30 -10.47 -8.91 4.07
N ILE A 31 -10.24 -9.46 5.26
CA ILE A 31 -8.92 -9.47 5.91
C ILE A 31 -7.90 -10.20 5.03
N ILE A 32 -8.28 -11.33 4.42
CA ILE A 32 -7.42 -12.09 3.51
C ILE A 32 -7.07 -11.24 2.28
N VAL A 33 -8.06 -10.59 1.65
CA VAL A 33 -7.85 -9.72 0.48
C VAL A 33 -6.94 -8.54 0.83
N VAL A 34 -7.18 -7.89 1.97
CA VAL A 34 -6.38 -6.76 2.46
C VAL A 34 -4.93 -7.17 2.70
N ALA A 35 -4.69 -8.33 3.33
CA ALA A 35 -3.34 -8.84 3.56
C ALA A 35 -2.61 -9.11 2.23
N LEU A 36 -3.30 -9.69 1.25
CA LEU A 36 -2.75 -10.03 -0.06
C LEU A 36 -2.41 -8.77 -0.88
N VAL A 37 -3.33 -7.80 -0.92
CA VAL A 37 -3.11 -6.50 -1.59
C VAL A 37 -1.98 -5.72 -0.91
N SER A 38 -1.90 -5.74 0.41
CA SER A 38 -0.81 -5.09 1.15
C SER A 38 0.55 -5.69 0.80
N LEU A 39 0.63 -7.02 0.67
CA LEU A 39 1.85 -7.72 0.22
C LEU A 39 2.23 -7.34 -1.21
N MET A 40 1.28 -7.29 -2.13
CA MET A 40 1.53 -6.86 -3.50
C MET A 40 2.01 -5.41 -3.56
N ALA A 41 1.41 -4.52 -2.79
CA ALA A 41 1.85 -3.13 -2.73
C ALA A 41 3.25 -2.99 -2.15
N ILE A 42 3.58 -3.73 -1.07
CA ILE A 42 4.95 -3.78 -0.54
C ILE A 42 5.93 -4.26 -1.61
N TYR A 43 5.56 -5.28 -2.39
CA TYR A 43 6.38 -5.78 -3.50
C TYR A 43 6.58 -4.71 -4.58
N ASP A 44 5.52 -3.99 -4.98
CA ASP A 44 5.57 -2.95 -5.99
C ASP A 44 6.44 -1.75 -5.54
N PHE A 45 6.31 -1.33 -4.28
CA PHE A 45 7.19 -0.34 -3.67
C PHE A 45 8.64 -0.84 -3.60
N TRP A 46 8.84 -2.10 -3.24
CA TRP A 46 10.18 -2.69 -3.19
C TRP A 46 10.81 -2.71 -4.59
N GLU A 47 10.07 -3.12 -5.62
CA GLU A 47 10.51 -3.14 -7.01
C GLU A 47 10.82 -1.74 -7.51
N SER A 48 9.93 -0.77 -7.27
CA SER A 48 10.13 0.64 -7.60
C SER A 48 11.40 1.21 -6.94
N LEU A 49 11.71 0.84 -5.70
CA LEU A 49 12.95 1.22 -5.02
C LEU A 49 14.21 0.52 -5.57
N ARG A 50 14.09 -0.73 -6.01
CA ARG A 50 15.21 -1.50 -6.63
C ARG A 50 15.45 -1.13 -8.09
N SER A 51 14.44 -0.61 -8.77
CA SER A 51 14.53 -0.16 -10.15
C SER A 51 15.44 1.08 -10.22
N LYS A 52 16.70 0.88 -10.65
CA LYS A 52 17.60 2.01 -10.91
C LYS A 52 16.94 2.96 -11.91
N PRO A 53 17.00 4.28 -11.70
CA PRO A 53 16.54 5.23 -12.70
C PRO A 53 17.38 4.99 -13.96
N LYS A 54 16.72 4.72 -15.09
CA LYS A 54 17.33 4.83 -16.41
C LYS A 54 17.51 6.31 -16.75
#